data_AF-A0A2R4FSM5-F1
#
_entry.id   AF-A0A2R4FSM5-F1
#
_cell.length_a   1.000
_cell.length_b   1.000
_cell.length_c   1.000
_cell.angle_alpha   90.00
_cell.angle_beta   90.00
_cell.angle_gamma   90.00
#
_symmetry.space_group_name_H-M   'P 1'
#
loop_
_entity.id
_entity.type
_entity.pdbx_description
1 polymer ?
#
loop_
_entity_poly.entity_id
_entity_poly.type
_entity_poly.pdbx_seq_one_letter_code
_entity_poly.pdbx_strand_id
1 'polypeptide(L)'
;MVPGNNLGEPPRAPTKSVLRLVFALAGVVAFVCGYLGLSQHIERTGGYGSDPFDLIYYDLQLFVLGAPPLDDGGPFPALLNFARFAAPAVTAYALVEACRLLFATELRRLRDRNARGHVIVCGDGLVADTLARRLQAAGHRVVAVRSDVTTPSGSGQVARAARDPSVLRGAGIGRARAVYACTDDSATNAAIGLAAARHGRSPLTVYAQVADPELCLALQARHLGLARHPGARLDFFNIDDLAARKLFAEDPLTAVDGRPPRVVVLGATAFGRAVLVELARRWRVRDPHGARLVPLVLVDEAATEAAAQLTHRYPFLSRVCRIIPLDGGLGELLGQLPRAGFPLPPDRVFICYDDEERALKTALTAEQLWHGGPGSMVVRLDRLANLREAFGSGTGLGVLDDLSGALRLYGVVHAACDPALIGDDLVERLARVIHESYVVARRRHGERPGGNPALVPWEELPESLRRANRAQAKDIGRKLRELGCALSPRVGPGDEHALEEPEIERLAILEHQRWLAEQVASGWRYAPHRDDERRLHPALSPWEDLREDLRERNHEAVRELPVILADAGFRIVRVGHA
;
A
#
# COMPACT_ATOMS: atom_id res chain seq x y z
N MET A 1 39.16 -0.55 -5.87
CA MET A 1 39.60 0.85 -6.00
C MET A 1 38.75 1.53 -7.08
N VAL A 2 37.56 1.99 -6.68
CA VAL A 2 36.67 2.98 -7.35
C VAL A 2 35.80 3.50 -6.21
N PRO A 3 35.78 4.80 -5.86
CA PRO A 3 34.95 5.29 -4.76
C PRO A 3 33.53 5.59 -5.29
N GLY A 4 32.55 4.85 -4.77
CA GLY A 4 31.13 5.01 -5.09
C GLY A 4 30.45 6.04 -4.18
N ASN A 5 29.76 6.99 -4.81
CA ASN A 5 29.01 8.09 -4.20
C ASN A 5 27.93 7.62 -3.20
N ASN A 6 27.91 8.26 -2.04
CA ASN A 6 26.77 8.33 -1.12
C ASN A 6 25.59 9.05 -1.78
N LEU A 7 24.42 8.40 -1.85
CA LEU A 7 23.13 9.01 -2.17
C LEU A 7 22.16 8.67 -1.03
N GLY A 8 21.68 9.66 -0.29
CA GLY A 8 20.75 9.37 0.81
C GLY A 8 20.14 10.53 1.58
N GLU A 9 20.64 11.76 1.45
CA GLU A 9 19.86 12.96 1.77
C GLU A 9 19.86 13.85 0.51
N PRO A 10 18.71 14.40 0.07
CA PRO A 10 18.79 15.50 -0.89
C PRO A 10 19.62 16.59 -0.20
N PRO A 11 20.74 17.06 -0.80
CA PRO A 11 21.46 18.18 -0.22
C PRO A 11 20.43 19.30 -0.05
N ARG A 12 20.21 19.75 1.19
CA ARG A 12 19.52 21.00 1.45
C ARG A 12 20.25 22.02 0.60
N ALA A 13 19.61 22.45 -0.49
CA ALA A 13 20.29 23.13 -1.59
C ALA A 13 21.22 24.24 -1.03
N PRO A 14 22.56 24.09 -1.10
CA PRO A 14 23.48 25.08 -0.54
C PRO A 14 23.34 26.43 -1.26
N THR A 15 22.80 26.42 -2.47
CA THR A 15 22.54 27.61 -3.29
C THR A 15 21.60 28.62 -2.61
N LYS A 16 20.62 28.17 -1.80
CA LYS A 16 19.69 29.10 -1.12
C LYS A 16 20.34 29.83 0.05
N SER A 17 21.20 29.13 0.79
CA SER A 17 21.94 29.71 1.92
C SER A 17 23.04 30.65 1.43
N VAL A 18 23.71 30.28 0.33
CA VAL A 18 24.75 31.11 -0.31
C VAL A 18 24.16 32.38 -0.91
N LEU A 19 23.01 32.30 -1.60
CA LEU A 19 22.38 33.49 -2.20
C LEU A 19 21.95 34.51 -1.14
N ARG A 20 21.38 34.05 -0.01
CA ARG A 20 21.03 34.90 1.13
C ARG A 20 22.26 35.59 1.73
N LEU A 21 23.36 34.84 1.86
CA LEU A 21 24.63 35.38 2.35
C LEU A 21 25.19 36.45 1.39
N VAL A 22 25.12 36.22 0.08
CA VAL A 22 25.56 37.17 -0.95
C VAL A 22 24.75 38.46 -0.88
N PHE A 23 23.42 38.38 -0.75
CA PHE A 23 22.58 39.58 -0.65
C PHE A 23 22.73 40.31 0.69
N ALA A 24 22.93 39.58 1.80
CA ALA A 24 23.27 40.19 3.08
C ALA A 24 24.60 40.94 3.02
N LEU A 25 25.62 40.32 2.40
CA LEU A 25 26.91 40.96 2.18
C LEU A 25 26.80 42.17 1.24
N ALA A 26 26.01 42.06 0.17
CA ALA A 26 25.74 43.16 -0.74
C ALA A 26 25.03 44.33 -0.03
N GLY A 27 24.14 44.04 0.93
CA GLY A 27 23.51 45.07 1.77
C GLY A 27 24.52 45.79 2.66
N VAL A 28 25.43 45.05 3.31
CA VAL A 28 26.51 45.65 4.13
C VAL A 28 27.45 46.48 3.25
N VAL A 29 27.84 45.97 2.08
CA VAL A 29 28.69 46.71 1.14
C VAL A 29 27.99 47.96 0.63
N ALA A 30 26.70 47.88 0.28
CA ALA A 30 25.91 49.03 -0.14
C ALA A 30 25.84 50.11 0.94
N PHE A 31 25.62 49.73 2.20
CA PHE A 31 25.61 50.63 3.35
C PHE A 31 26.99 51.27 3.58
N VAL A 32 28.06 50.48 3.60
CA VAL A 32 29.42 51.04 3.78
C VAL A 32 29.79 51.99 2.63
N CYS A 33 29.46 51.65 1.38
CA CYS A 33 29.68 52.52 0.23
C CYS A 33 28.79 53.78 0.25
N GLY A 34 27.56 53.67 0.76
CA GLY A 34 26.62 54.77 0.91
C GLY A 34 27.09 55.76 1.96
N TYR A 35 27.43 55.29 3.16
CA TYR A 35 27.99 56.10 4.25
C TYR A 35 29.26 56.87 3.82
N LEU A 36 30.26 56.18 3.25
CA LEU A 36 31.51 56.80 2.78
C LEU A 36 31.28 57.74 1.58
N GLY A 37 30.29 57.44 0.75
CA GLY A 37 29.92 58.27 -0.40
C GLY A 37 29.17 59.54 0.00
N LEU A 38 28.27 59.44 0.99
CA LEU A 38 27.51 60.56 1.54
C LEU A 38 28.41 61.53 2.31
N SER A 39 29.38 61.04 3.09
CA SER A 39 30.32 61.92 3.79
C SER A 39 31.11 62.79 2.80
N GLN A 40 31.66 62.17 1.74
CA GLN A 40 32.38 62.88 0.68
C GLN A 40 31.51 63.83 -0.14
N HIS A 41 30.23 63.49 -0.33
CA HIS A 41 29.29 64.32 -1.09
C HIS A 41 28.87 65.55 -0.28
N ILE A 42 28.46 65.37 0.98
CA ILE A 42 28.03 66.45 1.88
C ILE A 42 29.18 67.42 2.20
N GLU A 43 30.42 66.93 2.33
CA GLU A 43 31.60 67.78 2.46
C GLU A 43 31.82 68.70 1.24
N ARG A 44 31.35 68.32 0.04
CA ARG A 44 31.52 69.10 -1.21
C ARG A 44 30.38 70.06 -1.48
N THR A 45 29.12 69.66 -1.25
CA THR A 45 27.94 70.50 -1.51
C THR A 45 27.59 71.43 -0.36
N GLY A 46 27.88 71.05 0.89
CA GLY A 46 27.43 71.78 2.08
C GLY A 46 25.90 71.74 2.27
N GLY A 47 25.39 72.39 3.33
CA GLY A 47 23.95 72.56 3.55
C GLY A 47 23.20 71.41 4.23
N TYR A 48 23.87 70.28 4.51
CA TYR A 48 23.31 69.14 5.24
C TYR A 48 24.17 68.79 6.46
N GLY A 49 23.55 68.22 7.49
CA GLY A 49 24.25 67.74 8.68
C GLY A 49 25.25 66.63 8.32
N SER A 50 26.49 66.77 8.80
CA SER A 50 27.58 65.80 8.61
C SER A 50 27.86 64.97 9.86
N ASP A 51 26.97 65.04 10.86
CA ASP A 51 27.09 64.22 12.06
C ASP A 51 27.00 62.73 11.67
N PRO A 52 27.74 61.82 12.33
CA PRO A 52 27.68 60.39 12.03
C PRO A 52 26.24 59.83 12.02
N PHE A 53 25.34 60.34 12.86
CA PHE A 53 23.94 59.91 12.89
C PHE A 53 23.14 60.43 11.69
N ASP A 54 23.42 61.65 11.22
CA ASP A 54 22.79 62.20 10.01
C ASP A 54 23.19 61.40 8.77
N LEU A 55 24.47 61.03 8.66
CA LEU A 55 24.97 60.19 7.57
C LEU A 55 24.33 58.80 7.55
N ILE A 56 24.18 58.16 8.71
CA ILE A 56 23.46 56.88 8.84
C ILE A 56 21.99 57.06 8.40
N TYR A 57 21.34 58.15 8.81
CA TYR A 57 19.95 58.42 8.46
C TYR A 57 19.77 58.58 6.94
N TYR A 58 20.61 59.39 6.28
CA TYR A 58 20.55 59.58 4.83
C TYR A 58 20.89 58.30 4.06
N ASP A 59 21.84 57.50 4.55
CA ASP A 59 22.21 56.22 3.93
C ASP A 59 21.08 55.19 4.03
N LEU A 60 20.39 55.12 5.17
CA LEU A 60 19.19 54.28 5.31
C LEU A 60 18.08 54.67 4.34
N GLN A 61 17.93 55.96 4.02
CA GLN A 61 16.93 56.41 3.07
C GLN A 61 17.22 55.91 1.64
N LEU A 62 18.50 55.69 1.26
CA LEU A 62 18.87 55.14 -0.04
C LEU A 62 18.19 53.78 -0.31
N PHE A 63 17.92 52.98 0.73
CA PHE A 63 17.21 51.70 0.61
C PHE A 63 15.74 51.84 0.18
N VAL A 64 15.17 53.04 0.25
CA VAL A 64 13.78 53.37 -0.10
C VAL A 64 13.70 54.29 -1.34
N LEU A 65 14.77 54.39 -2.13
CA LEU A 65 14.85 55.21 -3.36
C LEU A 65 14.69 56.72 -3.11
N GLY A 66 15.17 57.24 -1.98
CA GLY A 66 15.23 58.68 -1.73
C GLY A 66 16.35 59.02 -0.77
N ALA A 67 16.95 60.19 -0.91
CA ALA A 67 17.89 60.74 0.07
C ALA A 67 18.01 62.24 -0.19
N PRO A 68 17.60 63.13 0.74
CA PRO A 68 17.58 64.57 0.54
C PRO A 68 18.90 65.17 0.02
N PRO A 69 20.09 64.70 0.43
CA PRO A 69 21.36 65.20 -0.12
C PRO A 69 21.61 64.90 -1.62
N LEU A 70 20.77 64.07 -2.24
CA LEU A 70 20.87 63.68 -3.66
C LEU A 70 19.83 64.39 -4.55
N ASP A 71 18.88 65.15 -3.98
CA ASP A 71 17.73 65.72 -4.71
C ASP A 71 18.14 66.81 -5.72
N ASP A 72 19.20 67.57 -5.42
CA ASP A 72 19.70 68.65 -6.28
C ASP A 72 20.46 68.14 -7.52
N GLY A 73 20.72 66.83 -7.59
CA GLY A 73 21.49 66.20 -8.66
C GLY A 73 22.97 66.60 -8.67
N GLY A 74 23.82 65.77 -9.26
CA GLY A 74 25.24 66.11 -9.40
C GLY A 74 26.12 64.94 -9.78
N PRO A 75 27.42 65.19 -10.03
CA PRO A 75 28.40 64.13 -10.14
C PRO A 75 28.62 63.50 -8.76
N PHE A 76 28.02 62.33 -8.55
CA PHE A 76 28.16 61.60 -7.29
C PHE A 76 29.52 60.89 -7.19
N PRO A 77 30.13 60.79 -5.99
CA PRO A 77 31.25 59.90 -5.74
C PRO A 77 30.92 58.47 -6.21
N ALA A 78 31.92 57.74 -6.74
CA ALA A 78 31.71 56.41 -7.31
C ALA A 78 31.05 55.42 -6.32
N LEU A 79 31.44 55.49 -5.03
CA LEU A 79 30.87 54.68 -3.96
C LEU A 79 29.38 55.01 -3.72
N LEU A 80 29.02 56.30 -3.71
CA LEU A 80 27.64 56.75 -3.57
C LEU A 80 26.78 56.33 -4.77
N ASN A 81 27.33 56.44 -5.98
CA ASN A 81 26.63 56.04 -7.19
C ASN A 81 26.36 54.53 -7.21
N PHE A 82 27.30 53.71 -6.73
CA PHE A 82 27.08 52.28 -6.55
C PHE A 82 25.97 52.00 -5.51
N ALA A 83 26.08 52.61 -4.32
CA ALA A 83 25.13 52.43 -3.23
C ALA A 83 23.69 52.83 -3.61
N ARG A 84 23.53 53.92 -4.36
CA ARG A 84 22.23 54.41 -4.87
C ARG A 84 21.44 53.36 -5.66
N PHE A 85 22.12 52.44 -6.35
CA PHE A 85 21.44 51.34 -7.07
C PHE A 85 21.46 50.03 -6.29
N ALA A 86 22.53 49.75 -5.54
CA ALA A 86 22.68 48.52 -4.78
C ALA A 86 21.70 48.45 -3.59
N ALA A 87 21.51 49.53 -2.84
CA ALA A 87 20.65 49.57 -1.65
C ALA A 87 19.17 49.29 -2.00
N PRO A 88 18.52 49.98 -2.97
CA PRO A 88 17.18 49.62 -3.42
C PRO A 88 17.05 48.20 -3.97
N ALA A 89 18.07 47.70 -4.67
CA ALA A 89 18.05 46.35 -5.22
C ALA A 89 18.03 45.28 -4.12
N VAL A 90 18.75 45.52 -3.01
CA VAL A 90 18.72 44.66 -1.82
C VAL A 90 17.33 44.70 -1.15
N THR A 91 16.73 45.88 -0.99
CA THR A 91 15.35 46.02 -0.47
C THR A 91 14.33 45.31 -1.36
N ALA A 92 14.43 45.48 -2.68
CA ALA A 92 13.55 44.83 -3.65
C ALA A 92 13.67 43.30 -3.60
N TYR A 93 14.90 42.77 -3.50
CA TYR A 93 15.12 41.34 -3.32
C TYR A 93 14.49 40.82 -2.02
N ALA A 94 14.70 41.53 -0.89
CA ALA A 94 14.11 41.16 0.39
C ALA A 94 12.58 41.15 0.34
N LEU A 95 11.96 42.14 -0.32
CA LEU A 95 10.52 42.20 -0.54
C LEU A 95 10.03 41.04 -1.41
N VAL A 96 10.73 40.72 -2.50
CA VAL A 96 10.40 39.57 -3.36
C VAL A 96 10.52 38.25 -2.59
N GLU A 97 11.52 38.10 -1.73
CA GLU A 97 11.67 36.91 -0.89
C GLU A 97 10.55 36.80 0.16
N ALA A 98 10.20 37.92 0.82
CA ALA A 98 9.07 37.98 1.75
C ALA A 98 7.74 37.65 1.07
N CYS A 99 7.46 38.25 -0.10
CA CYS A 99 6.28 37.92 -0.90
C CYS A 99 6.30 36.44 -1.33
N ARG A 100 7.43 35.91 -1.77
CA ARG A 100 7.55 34.48 -2.10
C ARG A 100 7.24 33.59 -0.91
N LEU A 101 7.69 33.92 0.29
CA LEU A 101 7.40 33.14 1.50
C LEU A 101 5.91 33.19 1.87
N LEU A 102 5.29 34.38 1.80
CA LEU A 102 3.86 34.57 2.05
C LEU A 102 2.98 33.84 1.02
N PHE A 103 3.34 33.88 -0.26
CA PHE A 103 2.58 33.24 -1.34
C PHE A 103 3.02 31.82 -1.67
N ALA A 104 4.09 31.28 -1.08
CA ALA A 104 4.59 29.93 -1.40
C ALA A 104 3.52 28.86 -1.13
N THR A 105 2.75 29.02 -0.06
CA THR A 105 1.66 28.12 0.33
C THR A 105 0.52 28.17 -0.67
N GLU A 106 0.09 29.37 -1.08
CA GLU A 106 -0.98 29.55 -2.08
C GLU A 106 -0.55 29.11 -3.48
N LEU A 107 0.69 29.39 -3.89
CA LEU A 107 1.26 28.91 -5.14
C LEU A 107 1.37 27.39 -5.18
N ARG A 108 1.74 26.74 -4.07
CA ARG A 108 1.71 25.27 -3.95
C ARG A 108 0.29 24.73 -4.10
N ARG A 109 -0.68 25.27 -3.36
CA ARG A 109 -2.10 24.89 -3.46
C ARG A 109 -2.64 25.03 -4.89
N LEU A 110 -2.33 26.13 -5.57
CA LEU A 110 -2.72 26.33 -6.98
C LEU A 110 -2.06 25.33 -7.92
N ARG A 111 -0.77 25.03 -7.72
CA ARG A 111 -0.02 24.03 -8.51
C ARG A 111 -0.55 22.62 -8.31
N ASP A 112 -0.97 22.27 -7.10
CA ASP A 112 -1.52 20.96 -6.77
C ASP A 112 -2.96 20.82 -7.26
N ARG A 113 -3.78 21.86 -7.11
CA ARG A 113 -5.14 21.93 -7.66
C ARG A 113 -5.17 21.77 -9.20
N ASN A 114 -4.15 22.30 -9.88
CA ASN A 114 -4.03 22.23 -11.33
C ASN A 114 -3.22 21.02 -11.83
N ALA A 115 -2.72 20.17 -10.94
CA ALA A 115 -2.07 18.92 -11.32
C ALA A 115 -3.06 17.97 -12.01
N ARG A 116 -2.53 17.09 -12.86
CA ARG A 116 -3.28 16.06 -13.60
C ARG A 116 -2.57 14.73 -13.47
N GLY A 117 -3.34 13.66 -13.31
CA GLY A 117 -2.82 12.30 -13.23
C GLY A 117 -1.93 12.05 -11.99
N HIS A 118 -1.95 12.96 -11.01
CA HIS A 118 -1.23 12.82 -9.77
C HIS A 118 -1.94 11.87 -8.80
N VAL A 119 -1.22 11.45 -7.79
CA VAL A 119 -1.71 10.61 -6.70
C VAL A 119 -1.80 11.45 -5.44
N ILE A 120 -2.92 11.33 -4.72
CA ILE A 120 -3.11 11.97 -3.42
C ILE A 120 -2.84 10.92 -2.34
N VAL A 121 -1.99 11.23 -1.37
CA VAL A 121 -1.75 10.36 -0.20
C VAL A 121 -2.13 11.12 1.05
N CYS A 122 -3.12 10.63 1.78
CA CYS A 122 -3.64 11.21 3.01
C CYS A 122 -3.09 10.45 4.22
N GLY A 123 -2.51 11.17 5.18
CA GLY A 123 -1.97 10.60 6.42
C GLY A 123 -0.59 11.13 6.78
N ASP A 124 -0.23 10.94 8.04
CA ASP A 124 0.99 11.38 8.71
C ASP A 124 1.84 10.21 9.27
N GLY A 125 1.32 8.98 9.20
CA GLY A 125 2.01 7.78 9.68
C GLY A 125 3.03 7.19 8.71
N LEU A 126 3.74 6.17 9.19
CA LEU A 126 4.79 5.44 8.44
C LEU A 126 4.30 4.87 7.10
N VAL A 127 3.05 4.42 7.04
CA VAL A 127 2.42 3.89 5.83
C VAL A 127 2.32 4.97 4.76
N ALA A 128 1.77 6.14 5.10
CA ALA A 128 1.62 7.27 4.18
C ALA A 128 2.98 7.76 3.65
N ASP A 129 3.98 7.87 4.54
CA ASP A 129 5.34 8.29 4.18
C ASP A 129 6.06 7.31 3.27
N THR A 130 5.96 6.02 3.57
CA THR A 130 6.59 4.97 2.78
C THR A 130 5.94 4.85 1.41
N LEU A 131 4.61 4.92 1.35
CA LEU A 131 3.86 4.88 0.10
C LEU A 131 4.12 6.10 -0.78
N ALA A 132 4.13 7.31 -0.20
CA ALA A 132 4.44 8.53 -0.92
C ALA A 132 5.85 8.48 -1.56
N ARG A 133 6.86 8.03 -0.81
CA ARG A 133 8.23 7.87 -1.31
C ARG A 133 8.30 6.85 -2.45
N ARG A 134 7.63 5.70 -2.33
CA ARG A 134 7.61 4.69 -3.39
C ARG A 134 6.89 5.12 -4.66
N LEU A 135 5.75 5.81 -4.51
CA LEU A 135 5.05 6.40 -5.65
C LEU A 135 5.92 7.43 -6.38
N GLN A 136 6.64 8.28 -5.64
CA GLN A 136 7.59 9.23 -6.21
C GLN A 136 8.75 8.52 -6.93
N ALA A 137 9.32 7.47 -6.33
CA ALA A 137 10.38 6.67 -6.94
C ALA A 137 9.91 5.95 -8.22
N ALA A 138 8.64 5.55 -8.28
CA ALA A 138 7.99 5.01 -9.48
C ALA A 138 7.61 6.08 -10.53
N GLY A 139 8.01 7.34 -10.32
CA GLY A 139 7.76 8.45 -11.25
C GLY A 139 6.36 9.09 -11.14
N HIS A 140 5.57 8.75 -10.13
CA HIS A 140 4.27 9.39 -9.91
C HIS A 140 4.43 10.74 -9.21
N ARG A 141 3.68 11.74 -9.67
CA ARG A 141 3.53 13.00 -8.93
C ARG A 141 2.63 12.75 -7.73
N VAL A 142 3.14 13.00 -6.52
CA VAL A 142 2.41 12.80 -5.27
C VAL A 142 2.06 14.14 -4.62
N VAL A 143 0.80 14.29 -4.22
CA VAL A 143 0.31 15.37 -3.36
C VAL A 143 -0.01 14.76 -2.00
N ALA A 144 0.81 15.09 -0.99
CA ALA A 144 0.59 14.61 0.38
C ALA A 144 -0.39 15.54 1.10
N VAL A 145 -1.46 14.98 1.66
CA VAL A 145 -2.40 15.68 2.54
C VAL A 145 -2.11 15.22 3.96
N ARG A 146 -1.50 16.10 4.75
CA ARG A 146 -1.11 15.85 6.14
C ARG A 146 -1.96 16.67 7.11
N SER A 147 -1.97 16.27 8.37
CA SER A 147 -2.38 17.12 9.50
C SER A 147 -1.57 18.42 9.48
N ASP A 148 -2.24 19.57 9.62
CA ASP A 148 -1.54 20.82 9.89
C ASP A 148 -0.94 20.73 11.31
N VAL A 149 0.40 20.82 11.39
CA VAL A 149 1.22 20.64 12.61
C VAL A 149 1.09 21.82 13.60
N THR A 150 0.36 22.88 13.25
CA THR A 150 0.38 24.16 13.99
C THR A 150 -0.55 24.27 15.19
N THR A 151 -1.24 23.21 15.60
CA THR A 151 -2.03 23.20 16.85
C THR A 151 -1.85 21.88 17.61
N PRO A 152 -1.75 21.90 18.95
CA PRO A 152 -1.38 20.72 19.72
C PRO A 152 -2.44 19.61 19.60
N SER A 153 -1.96 18.42 19.24
CA SER A 153 -2.43 17.09 19.64
C SER A 153 -3.94 16.85 19.69
N GLY A 154 -4.48 16.36 18.57
CA GLY A 154 -5.77 15.66 18.54
C GLY A 154 -5.91 14.84 17.27
N SER A 155 -5.84 13.51 17.40
CA SER A 155 -6.09 12.51 16.34
C SER A 155 -7.42 12.69 15.58
N GLY A 156 -8.34 13.52 16.09
CA GLY A 156 -9.61 13.89 15.46
C GLY A 156 -9.56 14.97 14.36
N GLN A 157 -8.46 15.72 14.16
CA GLN A 157 -8.43 16.78 13.14
C GLN A 157 -7.94 16.32 11.75
N VAL A 158 -7.06 15.30 11.66
CA VAL A 158 -6.71 14.61 10.40
C VAL A 158 -7.99 14.11 9.71
N ALA A 159 -8.88 13.53 10.52
CA ALA A 159 -10.18 13.06 10.10
C ALA A 159 -11.07 14.18 9.57
N ARG A 160 -11.10 15.36 10.22
CA ARG A 160 -11.91 16.50 9.76
C ARG A 160 -11.38 17.13 8.47
N ALA A 161 -10.07 17.35 8.35
CA ALA A 161 -9.48 17.98 7.18
C ALA A 161 -9.52 17.08 5.93
N ALA A 162 -9.22 15.79 6.05
CA ALA A 162 -9.25 14.88 4.90
C ALA A 162 -10.66 14.38 4.53
N ARG A 163 -11.65 14.55 5.43
CA ARG A 163 -13.09 14.42 5.11
C ARG A 163 -13.65 15.68 4.45
N ASP A 164 -13.01 16.83 4.62
CA ASP A 164 -13.49 18.08 4.04
C ASP A 164 -13.36 18.06 2.51
N PRO A 165 -14.48 18.13 1.77
CA PRO A 165 -14.44 18.22 0.32
C PRO A 165 -13.63 19.41 -0.19
N SER A 166 -13.44 20.47 0.61
CA SER A 166 -12.63 21.63 0.25
C SER A 166 -11.14 21.28 0.14
N VAL A 167 -10.61 20.47 1.07
CA VAL A 167 -9.20 20.04 1.10
C VAL A 167 -8.92 19.07 -0.04
N LEU A 168 -9.80 18.09 -0.28
CA LEU A 168 -9.67 17.18 -1.42
C LEU A 168 -9.76 17.93 -2.77
N ARG A 169 -10.61 18.96 -2.86
CA ARG A 169 -10.67 19.85 -4.03
C ARG A 169 -9.40 20.69 -4.19
N GLY A 170 -8.83 21.19 -3.09
CA GLY A 170 -7.54 21.89 -3.06
C GLY A 170 -6.39 21.00 -3.50
N ALA A 171 -6.42 19.72 -3.13
CA ALA A 171 -5.48 18.70 -3.59
C ALA A 171 -5.72 18.24 -5.04
N GLY A 172 -6.73 18.78 -5.73
CA GLY A 172 -6.99 18.49 -7.15
C GLY A 172 -7.65 17.14 -7.43
N ILE A 173 -8.45 16.60 -6.50
CA ILE A 173 -9.08 15.27 -6.62
C ILE A 173 -9.81 15.02 -7.94
N GLY A 174 -10.43 16.05 -8.53
CA GLY A 174 -11.14 15.93 -9.81
C GLY A 174 -10.27 15.62 -11.03
N ARG A 175 -8.94 15.61 -10.87
CA ARG A 175 -7.95 15.26 -11.91
C ARG A 175 -6.91 14.24 -11.40
N ALA A 176 -7.10 13.76 -10.17
CA ALA A 176 -6.21 12.77 -9.57
C ALA A 176 -6.48 11.40 -10.20
N ARG A 177 -5.43 10.60 -10.35
CA ARG A 177 -5.53 9.20 -10.78
C ARG A 177 -5.94 8.31 -9.61
N ALA A 178 -5.38 8.57 -8.43
CA ALA A 178 -5.64 7.77 -7.25
C ALA A 178 -5.59 8.59 -5.95
N VAL A 179 -6.32 8.13 -4.93
CA VAL A 179 -6.27 8.63 -3.56
C VAL A 179 -5.98 7.46 -2.62
N TYR A 180 -5.00 7.60 -1.75
CA TYR A 180 -4.68 6.63 -0.70
C TYR A 180 -4.96 7.27 0.67
N ALA A 181 -5.86 6.67 1.47
CA ALA A 181 -6.14 7.07 2.83
C ALA A 181 -5.42 6.13 3.81
N CYS A 182 -4.37 6.63 4.46
CA CYS A 182 -3.41 5.87 5.26
C CYS A 182 -3.08 6.60 6.57
N THR A 183 -4.11 7.09 7.26
CA THR A 183 -4.03 7.55 8.65
C THR A 183 -3.99 6.35 9.61
N ASP A 184 -3.61 6.58 10.86
CA ASP A 184 -3.59 5.53 11.89
C ASP A 184 -5.00 5.06 12.31
N ASP A 185 -6.06 5.81 11.97
CA ASP A 185 -7.45 5.43 12.26
C ASP A 185 -8.18 4.88 11.02
N SER A 186 -8.64 3.63 11.12
CA SER A 186 -9.33 2.94 10.03
C SER A 186 -10.70 3.56 9.69
N ALA A 187 -11.43 4.08 10.69
CA ALA A 187 -12.71 4.72 10.46
C ALA A 187 -12.53 6.04 9.69
N THR A 188 -11.45 6.77 9.99
CA THR A 188 -11.01 7.94 9.25
C THR A 188 -10.65 7.60 7.81
N ASN A 189 -9.87 6.55 7.57
CA ASN A 189 -9.51 6.12 6.23
C ASN A 189 -10.75 5.77 5.38
N ALA A 190 -11.71 5.05 5.96
CA ALA A 190 -12.96 4.72 5.28
C ALA A 190 -13.78 5.98 4.93
N ALA A 191 -13.87 6.95 5.85
CA ALA A 191 -14.58 8.20 5.63
C ALA A 191 -13.93 9.08 4.55
N ILE A 192 -12.59 9.18 4.55
CA ILE A 192 -11.83 9.83 3.46
C ILE A 192 -12.12 9.14 2.14
N GLY A 193 -12.11 7.79 2.14
CA GLY A 193 -12.38 6.99 0.96
C GLY A 193 -13.75 7.26 0.35
N LEU A 194 -14.78 7.30 1.19
CA LEU A 194 -16.16 7.62 0.78
C LEU A 194 -16.30 9.06 0.27
N ALA A 195 -15.68 10.03 0.95
CA ALA A 195 -15.69 11.43 0.50
C ALA A 195 -14.99 11.59 -0.85
N ALA A 196 -13.83 10.95 -1.03
CA ALA A 196 -13.08 10.94 -2.27
C ALA A 196 -13.87 10.29 -3.41
N ALA A 197 -14.55 9.16 -3.16
CA ALA A 197 -15.37 8.48 -4.15
C ALA A 197 -16.59 9.32 -4.59
N ARG A 198 -17.16 10.14 -3.70
CA ARG A 198 -18.28 11.04 -4.01
C ARG A 198 -17.89 12.28 -4.82
N HIS A 199 -16.68 12.81 -4.58
CA HIS A 199 -16.22 14.07 -5.20
C HIS A 199 -15.22 13.88 -6.35
N GLY A 200 -14.71 12.66 -6.52
CA GLY A 200 -13.85 12.28 -7.63
C GLY A 200 -14.55 12.38 -8.98
N ARG A 201 -13.77 12.59 -10.03
CA ARG A 201 -14.21 12.47 -11.43
C ARG A 201 -13.51 11.30 -12.09
N SER A 202 -14.24 10.59 -12.95
CA SER A 202 -13.78 9.34 -13.58
C SER A 202 -12.55 9.55 -14.48
N PRO A 203 -11.58 8.61 -14.50
CA PRO A 203 -11.44 7.45 -13.63
C PRO A 203 -10.58 7.75 -12.39
N LEU A 204 -11.19 7.78 -11.19
CA LEU A 204 -10.49 7.87 -9.91
C LEU A 204 -10.54 6.52 -9.17
N THR A 205 -9.39 6.03 -8.70
CA THR A 205 -9.33 4.90 -7.77
C THR A 205 -8.96 5.37 -6.36
N VAL A 206 -9.68 4.89 -5.36
CA VAL A 206 -9.53 5.28 -3.97
C VAL A 206 -9.21 4.04 -3.14
N TYR A 207 -8.15 4.09 -2.35
CA TYR A 207 -7.70 2.99 -1.49
C TYR A 207 -7.72 3.46 -0.04
N ALA A 208 -8.48 2.78 0.81
CA ALA A 208 -8.55 3.06 2.24
C ALA A 208 -7.88 1.94 3.04
N GLN A 209 -6.86 2.28 3.81
CA GLN A 209 -6.18 1.33 4.68
C GLN A 209 -7.05 1.02 5.89
N VAL A 210 -7.20 -0.27 6.21
CA VAL A 210 -7.93 -0.76 7.37
C VAL A 210 -7.01 -1.69 8.15
N ALA A 211 -6.68 -1.31 9.38
CA ALA A 211 -5.75 -2.03 10.22
C ALA A 211 -6.31 -3.37 10.72
N ASP A 212 -7.60 -3.41 11.07
CA ASP A 212 -8.29 -4.65 11.44
C ASP A 212 -8.63 -5.49 10.18
N PRO A 213 -8.05 -6.69 10.02
CA PRO A 213 -8.33 -7.55 8.88
C PRO A 213 -9.81 -7.96 8.79
N GLU A 214 -10.51 -8.12 9.91
CA GLU A 214 -11.90 -8.54 9.93
C GLU A 214 -12.83 -7.44 9.43
N LEU A 215 -12.65 -6.22 9.92
CA LEU A 215 -13.32 -5.04 9.42
C LEU A 215 -13.01 -4.80 7.93
N CYS A 216 -11.75 -4.99 7.52
CA CYS A 216 -11.34 -4.85 6.12
C CYS A 216 -12.15 -5.79 5.21
N LEU A 217 -12.21 -7.08 5.54
CA LEU A 217 -12.99 -8.08 4.82
C LEU A 217 -14.49 -7.74 4.80
N ALA A 218 -15.04 -7.27 5.92
CA ALA A 218 -16.45 -6.88 6.02
C ALA A 218 -16.77 -5.71 5.06
N LEU A 219 -15.94 -4.67 5.06
CA LEU A 219 -16.10 -3.51 4.18
C LEU A 219 -15.96 -3.90 2.70
N GLN A 220 -14.98 -4.74 2.36
CA GLN A 220 -14.81 -5.26 1.01
C GLN A 220 -16.03 -6.06 0.54
N ALA A 221 -16.58 -6.95 1.38
CA ALA A 221 -17.76 -7.74 1.04
C ALA A 221 -19.00 -6.88 0.79
N ARG A 222 -19.21 -5.83 1.60
CA ARG A 222 -20.30 -4.87 1.39
C ARG A 222 -20.10 -4.03 0.13
N HIS A 223 -18.86 -3.69 -0.22
CA HIS A 223 -18.56 -2.94 -1.44
C HIS A 223 -18.79 -3.76 -2.71
N LEU A 224 -18.44 -5.06 -2.72
CA LEU A 224 -18.65 -5.96 -3.86
C LEU A 224 -20.12 -6.04 -4.29
N GLY A 225 -21.05 -5.91 -3.34
CA GLY A 225 -22.49 -5.94 -3.57
C GLY A 225 -23.10 -4.63 -4.09
N LEU A 226 -22.39 -3.50 -4.07
CA LEU A 226 -22.95 -2.21 -4.48
C LEU A 226 -22.82 -1.97 -5.99
N ALA A 227 -23.83 -1.34 -6.58
CA ALA A 227 -23.72 -0.81 -7.94
C ALA A 227 -22.63 0.28 -7.95
N ARG A 228 -21.60 0.11 -8.79
CA ARG A 228 -20.48 1.07 -8.86
C ARG A 228 -20.98 2.45 -9.28
N HIS A 229 -20.57 3.49 -8.55
CA HIS A 229 -20.72 4.86 -9.04
C HIS A 229 -19.86 5.05 -10.30
N PRO A 230 -20.37 5.67 -11.38
CA PRO A 230 -19.64 5.82 -12.65
C PRO A 230 -18.34 6.66 -12.57
N GLY A 231 -18.08 7.30 -11.42
CA GLY A 231 -17.04 8.31 -11.25
C GLY A 231 -15.80 7.87 -10.46
N ALA A 232 -15.91 6.89 -9.57
CA ALA A 232 -14.81 6.49 -8.71
C ALA A 232 -14.98 5.06 -8.19
N ARG A 233 -13.85 4.37 -8.03
CA ARG A 233 -13.77 3.04 -7.42
C ARG A 233 -13.16 3.17 -6.03
N LEU A 234 -13.77 2.58 -5.01
CA LEU A 234 -13.27 2.58 -3.63
C LEU A 234 -12.94 1.14 -3.23
N ASP A 235 -11.70 0.90 -2.86
CA ASP A 235 -11.26 -0.38 -2.32
C ASP A 235 -10.64 -0.19 -0.93
N PHE A 236 -10.70 -1.24 -0.14
CA PHE A 236 -10.08 -1.31 1.18
C PHE A 236 -8.93 -2.30 1.13
N PHE A 237 -7.85 -2.01 1.86
CA PHE A 237 -6.71 -2.91 1.95
C PHE A 237 -6.18 -2.99 3.37
N ASN A 238 -5.58 -4.13 3.68
CA ASN A 238 -4.91 -4.38 4.95
C ASN A 238 -3.42 -4.60 4.67
N ILE A 239 -2.56 -3.95 5.45
CA ILE A 239 -1.10 -3.95 5.26
C ILE A 239 -0.52 -5.34 5.50
N ASP A 240 -1.00 -6.05 6.52
CA ASP A 240 -0.48 -7.35 6.93
C ASP A 240 -0.79 -8.45 5.90
N ASP A 241 -2.02 -8.46 5.36
CA ASP A 241 -2.43 -9.35 4.28
C ASP A 241 -1.55 -9.17 3.03
N LEU A 242 -1.29 -7.91 2.63
CA LEU A 242 -0.45 -7.61 1.47
C LEU A 242 1.03 -7.97 1.72
N ALA A 243 1.52 -7.71 2.93
CA ALA A 243 2.88 -8.07 3.33
C ALA A 243 3.09 -9.58 3.34
N ALA A 244 2.15 -10.38 3.85
CA ALA A 244 2.25 -11.83 3.86
C ALA A 244 2.27 -12.39 2.42
N ARG A 245 1.41 -11.87 1.53
CA ARG A 245 1.41 -12.24 0.11
C ARG A 245 2.75 -11.96 -0.56
N LYS A 246 3.33 -10.77 -0.33
CA LYS A 246 4.64 -10.42 -0.88
C LYS A 246 5.74 -11.33 -0.34
N LEU A 247 5.71 -11.63 0.95
CA LEU A 247 6.70 -12.49 1.60
C LEU A 247 6.80 -13.83 0.89
N PHE A 248 5.67 -14.50 0.69
CA PHE A 248 5.67 -15.82 0.06
C PHE A 248 5.74 -15.80 -1.47
N ALA A 249 5.55 -14.63 -2.11
CA ALA A 249 5.85 -14.43 -3.53
C ALA A 249 7.36 -14.42 -3.77
N GLU A 250 8.11 -13.77 -2.88
CA GLU A 250 9.57 -13.69 -2.96
C GLU A 250 10.26 -14.93 -2.39
N ASP A 251 9.67 -15.56 -1.37
CA ASP A 251 10.23 -16.69 -0.64
C ASP A 251 9.15 -17.76 -0.41
N PRO A 252 8.84 -18.55 -1.44
CA PRO A 252 7.81 -19.56 -1.38
C PRO A 252 8.24 -20.72 -0.47
N LEU A 253 7.28 -21.27 0.25
CA LEU A 253 7.51 -22.43 1.09
C LEU A 253 7.87 -23.68 0.25
N THR A 254 8.96 -24.35 0.59
CA THR A 254 9.47 -25.54 -0.10
C THR A 254 9.38 -26.79 0.77
N ALA A 255 9.24 -27.95 0.11
CA ALA A 255 9.40 -29.23 0.79
C ALA A 255 10.86 -29.40 1.20
N VAL A 256 11.09 -29.96 2.39
CA VAL A 256 12.42 -30.28 2.92
C VAL A 256 12.54 -31.78 2.91
N ASP A 257 13.55 -32.35 2.23
CA ASP A 257 13.77 -33.81 2.14
C ASP A 257 12.51 -34.62 1.73
N GLY A 258 11.71 -34.06 0.82
CA GLY A 258 10.48 -34.71 0.34
C GLY A 258 9.31 -34.74 1.33
N ARG A 259 9.40 -34.02 2.46
CA ARG A 259 8.29 -33.82 3.42
C ARG A 259 7.83 -32.36 3.47
N PRO A 260 6.61 -32.09 3.96
CA PRO A 260 6.22 -30.74 4.33
C PRO A 260 7.19 -30.14 5.37
N PRO A 261 7.49 -28.84 5.27
CA PRO A 261 8.34 -28.17 6.24
C PRO A 261 7.60 -27.99 7.56
N ARG A 262 8.37 -27.97 8.64
CA ARG A 262 7.93 -27.77 10.01
C ARG A 262 8.02 -26.29 10.31
N VAL A 263 6.87 -25.68 10.63
CA VAL A 263 6.74 -24.23 10.72
C VAL A 263 6.41 -23.81 12.14
N VAL A 264 7.07 -22.77 12.62
CA VAL A 264 6.74 -22.10 13.88
C VAL A 264 6.36 -20.66 13.58
N VAL A 265 5.22 -20.21 14.11
CA VAL A 265 4.75 -18.82 14.04
C VAL A 265 4.62 -18.30 15.47
N LEU A 266 5.39 -17.27 15.80
CA LEU A 266 5.38 -16.59 17.09
C LEU A 266 4.64 -15.27 16.96
N GLY A 267 3.53 -15.13 17.67
CA GLY A 267 2.63 -13.97 17.65
C GLY A 267 1.46 -14.20 16.70
N ALA A 268 0.25 -14.27 17.25
CA ALA A 268 -1.01 -14.32 16.52
C ALA A 268 -1.54 -12.91 16.16
N THR A 269 -0.62 -12.01 15.83
CA THR A 269 -0.89 -10.64 15.35
C THR A 269 -1.56 -10.68 13.98
N ALA A 270 -2.04 -9.53 13.47
CA ALA A 270 -2.60 -9.46 12.10
C ALA A 270 -1.63 -10.04 11.05
N PHE A 271 -0.34 -9.72 11.15
CA PHE A 271 0.70 -10.30 10.30
C PHE A 271 0.92 -11.79 10.51
N GLY A 272 1.00 -12.28 11.75
CA GLY A 272 1.17 -13.71 12.02
C GLY A 272 0.00 -14.56 11.50
N ARG A 273 -1.23 -14.04 11.66
CA ARG A 273 -2.45 -14.64 11.10
C ARG A 273 -2.42 -14.66 9.56
N ALA A 274 -2.02 -13.56 8.94
CA ALA A 274 -1.89 -13.46 7.47
C ALA A 274 -0.82 -14.41 6.92
N VAL A 275 0.33 -14.53 7.61
CA VAL A 275 1.41 -15.47 7.28
C VAL A 275 0.91 -16.91 7.27
N LEU A 276 0.19 -17.33 8.32
CA LEU A 276 -0.37 -18.68 8.42
C LEU A 276 -1.32 -18.99 7.25
N VAL A 277 -2.23 -18.06 6.94
CA VAL A 277 -3.23 -18.24 5.87
C VAL A 277 -2.57 -18.29 4.49
N GLU A 278 -1.66 -17.36 4.20
CA GLU A 278 -1.00 -17.29 2.90
C GLU A 278 -0.05 -18.49 2.67
N LEU A 279 0.67 -18.91 3.72
CA LEU A 279 1.50 -20.11 3.69
C LEU A 279 0.67 -21.34 3.31
N ALA A 280 -0.44 -21.57 4.00
CA ALA A 280 -1.32 -22.70 3.75
C ALA A 280 -1.92 -22.64 2.35
N ARG A 281 -2.33 -21.45 1.89
CA ARG A 281 -2.89 -21.24 0.55
C ARG A 281 -1.92 -21.68 -0.53
N ARG A 282 -0.66 -21.24 -0.45
CA ARG A 282 0.37 -21.60 -1.44
C ARG A 282 0.79 -23.06 -1.36
N TRP A 283 0.89 -23.61 -0.15
CA TRP A 283 1.19 -25.03 0.03
C TRP A 283 0.16 -25.91 -0.66
N ARG A 284 -1.14 -25.59 -0.51
CA ARG A 284 -2.25 -26.34 -1.11
C ARG A 284 -2.19 -26.41 -2.64
N VAL A 285 -1.75 -25.34 -3.31
CA VAL A 285 -1.59 -25.31 -4.77
C VAL A 285 -0.41 -26.19 -5.22
N ARG A 286 0.64 -26.25 -4.38
CA ARG A 286 1.84 -27.07 -4.63
C ARG A 286 1.60 -28.55 -4.38
N ASP A 287 0.91 -28.91 -3.30
CA ASP A 287 0.55 -30.28 -2.93
C ASP A 287 -0.98 -30.48 -2.93
N PRO A 288 -1.63 -30.57 -4.11
CA PRO A 288 -3.08 -30.62 -4.22
C PRO A 288 -3.70 -31.94 -3.71
N HIS A 289 -2.91 -33.02 -3.66
CA HIS A 289 -3.35 -34.31 -3.11
C HIS A 289 -3.31 -34.33 -1.57
N GLY A 290 -2.54 -33.43 -0.95
CA GLY A 290 -2.58 -33.20 0.50
C GLY A 290 -2.23 -34.45 1.30
N ALA A 291 -1.31 -35.28 0.80
CA ALA A 291 -0.98 -36.57 1.43
C ALA A 291 -0.40 -36.39 2.84
N ARG A 292 0.17 -35.21 3.15
CA ARG A 292 0.71 -34.88 4.48
C ARG A 292 0.41 -33.42 4.82
N LEU A 293 -0.12 -33.20 6.03
CA LEU A 293 -0.37 -31.87 6.57
C LEU A 293 0.95 -31.19 6.96
N VAL A 294 1.04 -29.87 6.74
CA VAL A 294 2.14 -29.03 7.23
C VAL A 294 2.06 -28.97 8.78
N PRO A 295 3.08 -29.47 9.51
CA PRO A 295 3.14 -29.29 10.96
C PRO A 295 3.41 -27.82 11.26
N LEU A 296 2.46 -27.15 11.93
CA LEU A 296 2.56 -25.73 12.24
C LEU A 296 2.28 -25.50 13.72
N VAL A 297 3.20 -24.84 14.42
CA VAL A 297 2.99 -24.38 15.81
C VAL A 297 2.69 -22.89 15.79
N LEU A 298 1.59 -22.49 16.42
CA LEU A 298 1.23 -21.09 16.66
C LEU A 298 1.41 -20.80 18.14
N VAL A 299 2.26 -19.82 18.47
CA VAL A 299 2.49 -19.40 19.85
C VAL A 299 2.05 -17.97 20.04
N ASP A 300 1.19 -17.74 21.01
CA ASP A 300 0.68 -16.43 21.38
C ASP A 300 -0.01 -16.53 22.75
N GLU A 301 -0.26 -15.42 23.43
CA GLU A 301 -0.99 -15.45 24.71
C GLU A 301 -2.39 -16.09 24.56
N ALA A 302 -3.03 -15.92 23.38
CA ALA A 302 -4.33 -16.51 23.04
C ALA A 302 -4.28 -17.34 21.74
N ALA A 303 -3.23 -18.15 21.56
CA ALA A 303 -3.03 -18.96 20.37
C ALA A 303 -4.18 -19.92 20.07
N THR A 304 -4.76 -20.54 21.09
CA THR A 304 -5.89 -21.48 20.96
C THR A 304 -7.11 -20.80 20.36
N GLU A 305 -7.46 -19.63 20.88
CA GLU A 305 -8.57 -18.83 20.36
C GLU A 305 -8.28 -18.33 18.94
N ALA A 306 -7.08 -17.80 18.69
CA ALA A 306 -6.69 -17.31 17.37
C ALA A 306 -6.71 -18.42 16.31
N ALA A 307 -6.22 -19.62 16.64
CA ALA A 307 -6.25 -20.78 15.74
C ALA A 307 -7.68 -21.24 15.44
N ALA A 308 -8.57 -21.24 16.45
CA ALA A 308 -9.97 -21.58 16.27
C ALA A 308 -10.70 -20.55 15.38
N GLN A 309 -10.50 -19.26 15.63
CA GLN A 309 -11.06 -18.17 14.82
C GLN A 309 -10.60 -18.25 13.35
N LEU A 310 -9.30 -18.47 13.12
CA LEU A 310 -8.73 -18.62 11.78
C LEU A 310 -9.28 -19.84 11.05
N THR A 311 -9.36 -20.98 11.73
CA THR A 311 -9.86 -22.23 11.15
C THR A 311 -11.34 -22.11 10.79
N HIS A 312 -12.13 -21.45 11.64
CA HIS A 312 -13.52 -21.15 11.34
C HIS A 312 -13.66 -20.22 10.12
N ARG A 313 -12.81 -19.18 10.05
CA ARG A 313 -12.80 -18.23 8.93
C ARG A 313 -12.40 -18.90 7.62
N TYR A 314 -11.39 -19.76 7.67
CA TYR A 314 -10.74 -20.40 6.52
C TYR A 314 -10.72 -21.92 6.69
N PRO A 315 -11.83 -22.63 6.38
CA PRO A 315 -11.95 -24.08 6.62
C PRO A 315 -10.90 -24.94 5.91
N PHE A 316 -10.25 -24.42 4.86
CA PHE A 316 -9.15 -25.14 4.20
C PHE A 316 -7.91 -25.32 5.08
N LEU A 317 -7.73 -24.51 6.14
CA LEU A 317 -6.56 -24.60 7.00
C LEU A 317 -6.40 -25.99 7.62
N SER A 318 -7.47 -26.59 8.16
CA SER A 318 -7.42 -27.94 8.75
C SER A 318 -7.12 -29.05 7.74
N ARG A 319 -7.34 -28.80 6.44
CA ARG A 319 -7.07 -29.74 5.35
C ARG A 319 -5.62 -29.66 4.86
N VAL A 320 -4.89 -28.61 5.25
CA VAL A 320 -3.54 -28.32 4.74
C VAL A 320 -2.52 -28.33 5.87
N CYS A 321 -2.88 -27.84 7.05
CA CYS A 321 -2.00 -27.67 8.19
C CYS A 321 -2.52 -28.46 9.39
N ARG A 322 -1.59 -29.09 10.11
CA ARG A 322 -1.82 -29.55 11.48
C ARG A 322 -1.36 -28.44 12.41
N ILE A 323 -2.31 -27.57 12.78
CA ILE A 323 -2.05 -26.42 13.65
C ILE A 323 -2.04 -26.88 15.11
N ILE A 324 -0.94 -26.59 15.80
CA ILE A 324 -0.74 -26.85 17.24
C ILE A 324 -0.67 -25.48 17.93
N PRO A 325 -1.77 -25.00 18.52
CA PRO A 325 -1.74 -23.78 19.30
C PRO A 325 -1.04 -24.01 20.64
N LEU A 326 -0.22 -23.06 21.06
CA LEU A 326 0.42 -23.01 22.38
C LEU A 326 0.15 -21.64 22.99
N ASP A 327 -0.68 -21.61 24.04
CA ASP A 327 -0.96 -20.39 24.78
C ASP A 327 0.24 -20.02 25.66
N GLY A 328 0.76 -18.81 25.49
CA GLY A 328 1.90 -18.27 26.23
C GLY A 328 3.02 -17.72 25.32
N GLY A 329 4.26 -17.82 25.79
CA GLY A 329 5.42 -17.21 25.14
C GLY A 329 6.49 -18.20 24.66
N LEU A 330 7.70 -17.67 24.48
CA LEU A 330 8.87 -18.49 24.12
C LEU A 330 9.16 -19.58 25.16
N GLY A 331 8.89 -19.33 26.44
CA GLY A 331 9.06 -20.31 27.52
C GLY A 331 8.18 -21.54 27.32
N GLU A 332 6.88 -21.34 27.07
CA GLU A 332 5.92 -22.41 26.76
C GLU A 332 6.30 -23.14 25.48
N LEU A 333 6.71 -22.42 24.44
CA LEU A 333 7.21 -23.03 23.20
C LEU A 333 8.34 -24.02 23.52
N LEU A 334 9.40 -23.58 24.19
CA LEU A 334 10.58 -24.40 24.47
C LEU A 334 10.28 -25.57 25.42
N GLY A 335 9.38 -25.37 26.40
CA GLY A 335 8.99 -26.41 27.35
C GLY A 335 7.99 -27.44 26.82
N GLN A 336 7.11 -27.04 25.89
CA GLN A 336 5.99 -27.87 25.42
C GLN A 336 6.19 -28.45 24.02
N LEU A 337 7.03 -27.86 23.16
CA LEU A 337 7.34 -28.35 21.80
C LEU A 337 7.59 -29.87 21.74
N PRO A 338 8.48 -30.45 22.58
CA PRO A 338 8.74 -31.89 22.56
C PRO A 338 7.52 -32.71 22.98
N ARG A 339 6.71 -32.18 23.91
CA ARG A 339 5.51 -32.83 24.45
C ARG A 339 4.31 -32.76 23.49
N ALA A 340 4.23 -31.71 22.69
CA ALA A 340 3.18 -31.49 21.70
C ALA A 340 3.35 -32.39 20.44
N GLY A 341 4.39 -33.23 20.40
CA GLY A 341 4.67 -34.11 19.28
C GLY A 341 5.12 -33.37 18.03
N PHE A 342 5.68 -32.16 18.18
CA PHE A 342 6.26 -31.41 17.08
C PHE A 342 7.72 -31.83 16.87
N PRO A 343 8.11 -32.33 15.69
CA PRO A 343 9.48 -32.80 15.47
C PRO A 343 10.45 -31.62 15.43
N LEU A 344 11.46 -31.60 16.30
CA LEU A 344 12.55 -30.62 16.22
C LEU A 344 13.67 -31.08 15.28
N PRO A 345 14.48 -30.17 14.74
CA PRO A 345 14.35 -28.70 14.78
C PRO A 345 13.28 -28.15 13.81
N PRO A 346 12.76 -26.91 13.95
CA PRO A 346 11.90 -26.31 12.93
C PRO A 346 12.67 -26.03 11.62
N ASP A 347 11.96 -26.04 10.49
CA ASP A 347 12.57 -25.69 9.19
C ASP A 347 12.32 -24.22 8.81
N ARG A 348 11.21 -23.63 9.31
CA ARG A 348 10.85 -22.23 9.11
C ARG A 348 10.29 -21.62 10.40
N VAL A 349 10.74 -20.43 10.75
CA VAL A 349 10.31 -19.68 11.92
C VAL A 349 9.87 -18.27 11.51
N PHE A 350 8.70 -17.84 11.94
CA PHE A 350 8.18 -16.50 11.70
C PHE A 350 7.94 -15.83 13.05
N ILE A 351 8.63 -14.71 13.32
CA ILE A 351 8.48 -13.90 14.52
C ILE A 351 7.70 -12.66 14.16
N CYS A 352 6.43 -12.63 14.55
CA CYS A 352 5.40 -11.71 14.08
C CYS A 352 4.89 -10.75 15.15
N TYR A 353 5.55 -10.63 16.31
CA TYR A 353 5.16 -9.69 17.37
C TYR A 353 5.06 -8.24 16.86
N ASP A 354 4.10 -7.47 17.40
CA ASP A 354 3.97 -6.02 17.14
C ASP A 354 5.07 -5.20 17.82
N ASP A 355 5.56 -5.68 18.96
CA ASP A 355 6.72 -5.14 19.63
C ASP A 355 8.01 -5.62 18.94
N GLU A 356 8.62 -4.71 18.19
CA GLU A 356 9.86 -4.95 17.44
C GLU A 356 11.05 -5.32 18.33
N GLU A 357 11.12 -4.78 19.56
CA GLU A 357 12.17 -5.12 20.51
C GLU A 357 11.98 -6.54 21.02
N ARG A 358 10.75 -6.93 21.36
CA ARG A 358 10.41 -8.32 21.70
C ARG A 358 10.71 -9.27 20.54
N ALA A 359 10.37 -8.88 19.31
CA ALA A 359 10.62 -9.68 18.11
C ALA A 359 12.12 -9.93 17.90
N LEU A 360 12.92 -8.86 17.91
CA LEU A 360 14.37 -8.96 17.73
C LEU A 360 15.04 -9.70 18.88
N LYS A 361 14.67 -9.41 20.13
CA LYS A 361 15.17 -10.13 21.30
C LYS A 361 14.92 -11.62 21.17
N THR A 362 13.68 -12.02 20.83
CA THR A 362 13.33 -13.44 20.64
C THR A 362 14.19 -14.09 19.57
N ALA A 363 14.39 -13.41 18.44
CA ALA A 363 15.24 -13.89 17.35
C ALA A 363 16.69 -14.11 17.80
N LEU A 364 17.23 -13.21 18.62
CA LEU A 364 18.64 -13.23 19.05
C LEU A 364 18.92 -14.08 20.29
N THR A 365 17.90 -14.52 21.02
CA THR A 365 18.09 -15.33 22.25
C THR A 365 17.60 -16.77 22.14
N ALA A 366 16.75 -17.08 21.15
CA ALA A 366 16.16 -18.41 21.00
C ALA A 366 17.03 -19.31 20.10
N GLU A 367 18.20 -19.74 20.59
CA GLU A 367 19.16 -20.57 19.84
C GLU A 367 18.55 -21.87 19.27
N GLN A 368 17.55 -22.45 19.94
CA GLN A 368 16.87 -23.68 19.50
C GLN A 368 15.98 -23.44 18.26
N LEU A 369 15.81 -22.19 17.84
CA LEU A 369 15.12 -21.79 16.62
C LEU A 369 16.11 -21.44 15.49
N TRP A 370 17.42 -21.44 15.76
CA TRP A 370 18.49 -21.11 14.80
C TRP A 370 18.82 -22.32 13.93
N HIS A 371 17.82 -22.79 13.20
CA HIS A 371 17.92 -23.98 12.39
C HIS A 371 17.35 -23.73 10.99
N GLY A 372 17.86 -24.50 10.02
CA GLY A 372 17.49 -24.37 8.61
C GLY A 372 18.58 -23.70 7.76
N GLY A 373 18.25 -23.50 6.49
CA GLY A 373 19.10 -22.78 5.54
C GLY A 373 18.89 -21.25 5.58
N PRO A 374 19.49 -20.50 4.65
CA PRO A 374 19.36 -19.04 4.61
C PRO A 374 17.90 -18.58 4.60
N GLY A 375 17.57 -17.58 5.43
CA GLY A 375 16.22 -17.02 5.58
C GLY A 375 15.22 -17.94 6.27
N SER A 376 15.67 -18.98 6.99
CA SER A 376 14.78 -19.87 7.73
C SER A 376 14.00 -19.15 8.83
N MET A 377 14.54 -18.06 9.37
CA MET A 377 13.89 -17.22 10.37
C MET A 377 13.53 -15.85 9.80
N VAL A 378 12.24 -15.51 9.81
CA VAL A 378 11.74 -14.20 9.37
C VAL A 378 11.28 -13.41 10.58
N VAL A 379 11.80 -12.20 10.76
CA VAL A 379 11.49 -11.33 11.91
C VAL A 379 10.88 -10.04 11.40
N ARG A 380 9.69 -9.70 11.91
CA ARG A 380 9.01 -8.45 11.60
C ARG A 380 9.73 -7.26 12.25
N LEU A 381 10.13 -6.26 11.44
CA LEU A 381 10.72 -4.99 11.86
C LEU A 381 10.39 -3.85 10.88
N ASP A 382 9.63 -2.84 11.31
CA ASP A 382 9.24 -1.68 10.49
C ASP A 382 9.99 -0.39 10.87
N ARG A 383 10.07 -0.05 12.16
CA ARG A 383 10.69 1.19 12.68
C ARG A 383 12.20 1.05 12.82
N LEU A 384 12.66 -0.11 13.24
CA LEU A 384 14.08 -0.46 13.33
C LEU A 384 14.65 -0.91 11.98
N ALA A 385 14.00 -0.59 10.85
CA ALA A 385 14.41 -1.00 9.52
C ALA A 385 15.84 -0.54 9.14
N ASN A 386 16.36 0.52 9.74
CA ASN A 386 17.75 0.95 9.55
C ASN A 386 18.77 -0.09 10.07
N LEU A 387 18.35 -0.95 11.01
CA LEU A 387 19.19 -2.08 11.47
C LEU A 387 19.33 -3.17 10.40
N ARG A 388 18.50 -3.18 9.35
CA ARG A 388 18.65 -4.10 8.22
C ARG A 388 19.97 -3.93 7.47
N GLU A 389 20.58 -2.76 7.54
CA GLU A 389 21.92 -2.53 6.97
C GLU A 389 23.02 -3.00 7.93
N ALA A 390 22.73 -3.01 9.24
CA ALA A 390 23.65 -3.48 10.27
C ALA A 390 23.77 -5.01 10.31
N PHE A 391 22.67 -5.74 10.08
CA PHE A 391 22.66 -7.19 9.85
C PHE A 391 22.90 -7.46 8.37
N GLY A 392 24.02 -8.11 8.03
CA GLY A 392 24.60 -8.11 6.69
C GLY A 392 23.62 -8.42 5.54
N SER A 393 23.66 -7.60 4.49
CA SER A 393 23.05 -7.87 3.19
C SER A 393 24.15 -8.00 2.13
N GLY A 394 24.92 -9.09 2.17
CA GLY A 394 25.82 -9.50 1.08
C GLY A 394 26.99 -8.57 0.70
N THR A 395 27.15 -7.41 1.32
CA THR A 395 28.22 -6.43 1.02
C THR A 395 29.47 -6.59 1.88
N GLY A 396 29.50 -7.55 2.82
CA GLY A 396 30.64 -7.79 3.72
C GLY A 396 30.89 -6.68 4.76
N LEU A 397 29.96 -5.72 4.90
CA LEU A 397 30.04 -4.55 5.79
C LEU A 397 29.06 -4.62 6.97
N GLY A 398 28.40 -5.76 7.19
CA GLY A 398 27.51 -5.95 8.34
C GLY A 398 28.28 -5.85 9.65
N VAL A 399 27.77 -5.04 10.58
CA VAL A 399 28.34 -4.89 11.94
C VAL A 399 27.88 -6.03 12.85
N LEU A 400 26.75 -6.68 12.51
CA LEU A 400 26.14 -7.76 13.28
C LEU A 400 25.98 -9.02 12.43
N ASP A 401 26.17 -10.18 13.07
CA ASP A 401 25.96 -11.52 12.47
C ASP A 401 24.48 -11.72 12.15
N ASP A 402 24.20 -12.16 10.92
CA ASP A 402 22.86 -12.53 10.44
C ASP A 402 22.51 -14.00 10.74
N LEU A 403 23.21 -14.59 11.71
CA LEU A 403 23.12 -15.99 12.12
C LEU A 403 23.46 -16.92 10.95
N SER A 404 24.59 -16.66 10.28
CA SER A 404 25.01 -17.40 9.08
C SER A 404 23.96 -17.39 7.95
N GLY A 405 23.28 -16.25 7.78
CA GLY A 405 22.21 -16.05 6.80
C GLY A 405 20.84 -16.59 7.20
N ALA A 406 20.67 -17.20 8.37
CA ALA A 406 19.38 -17.73 8.82
C ALA A 406 18.36 -16.61 9.15
N LEU A 407 18.83 -15.44 9.59
CA LEU A 407 18.00 -14.31 10.00
C LEU A 407 17.61 -13.42 8.80
N ARG A 408 16.32 -13.29 8.55
CA ARG A 408 15.74 -12.35 7.58
C ARG A 408 14.88 -11.32 8.28
N LEU A 409 15.32 -10.07 8.25
CA LEU A 409 14.55 -8.93 8.74
C LEU A 409 13.53 -8.47 7.68
N TYR A 410 12.25 -8.38 8.08
CA TYR A 410 11.12 -8.14 7.18
C TYR A 410 10.29 -6.94 7.63
N GLY A 411 10.31 -5.88 6.82
CA GLY A 411 9.47 -4.70 7.06
C GLY A 411 8.12 -4.87 6.39
N VAL A 412 7.08 -5.06 7.20
CA VAL A 412 5.69 -5.27 6.79
C VAL A 412 5.14 -4.06 6.03
N VAL A 413 5.33 -2.85 6.55
CA VAL A 413 4.89 -1.61 5.88
C VAL A 413 5.65 -1.41 4.58
N HIS A 414 6.96 -1.63 4.58
CA HIS A 414 7.76 -1.52 3.36
C HIS A 414 7.33 -2.56 2.33
N ALA A 415 7.06 -3.81 2.72
CA ALA A 415 6.58 -4.82 1.80
C ALA A 415 5.22 -4.45 1.18
N ALA A 416 4.26 -4.07 2.02
CA ALA A 416 2.88 -3.80 1.63
C ALA A 416 2.68 -2.49 0.86
N CYS A 417 3.50 -1.46 1.08
CA CYS A 417 3.42 -0.17 0.38
C CYS A 417 3.91 -0.24 -1.07
N ASP A 418 3.59 -1.31 -1.78
CA ASP A 418 3.79 -1.47 -3.21
C ASP A 418 2.50 -1.06 -3.95
N PRO A 419 2.50 0.00 -4.77
CA PRO A 419 1.31 0.45 -5.47
C PRO A 419 0.67 -0.63 -6.36
N ALA A 420 1.46 -1.58 -6.87
CA ALA A 420 0.94 -2.69 -7.65
C ALA A 420 0.13 -3.66 -6.77
N LEU A 421 0.62 -3.97 -5.55
CA LEU A 421 -0.07 -4.86 -4.61
C LEU A 421 -1.31 -4.22 -3.99
N ILE A 422 -1.28 -2.93 -3.68
CA ILE A 422 -2.48 -2.24 -3.14
C ILE A 422 -3.59 -2.16 -4.18
N GLY A 423 -3.24 -2.17 -5.48
CA GLY A 423 -4.19 -2.23 -6.58
C GLY A 423 -5.01 -3.54 -6.63
N ASP A 424 -4.56 -4.60 -5.97
CA ASP A 424 -5.22 -5.89 -5.92
C ASP A 424 -6.40 -5.85 -4.93
N ASP A 425 -7.58 -5.57 -5.48
CA ASP A 425 -8.81 -5.49 -4.70
C ASP A 425 -9.42 -6.87 -4.37
N LEU A 426 -10.58 -6.88 -3.70
CA LEU A 426 -11.30 -8.13 -3.39
C LEU A 426 -11.60 -8.96 -4.66
N VAL A 427 -11.89 -8.32 -5.79
CA VAL A 427 -12.08 -8.99 -7.09
C VAL A 427 -10.81 -9.73 -7.50
N GLU A 428 -9.62 -9.13 -7.37
CA GLU A 428 -8.35 -9.81 -7.67
C GLU A 428 -8.15 -11.02 -6.76
N ARG A 429 -8.41 -10.85 -5.45
CA ARG A 429 -8.34 -11.93 -4.46
C ARG A 429 -9.27 -13.08 -4.84
N LEU A 430 -10.55 -12.79 -5.11
CA LEU A 430 -11.53 -13.81 -5.48
C LEU A 430 -11.20 -14.48 -6.81
N ALA A 431 -10.74 -13.72 -7.80
CA ALA A 431 -10.30 -14.24 -9.11
C ALA A 431 -9.17 -15.26 -8.95
N ARG A 432 -8.20 -14.95 -8.09
CA ARG A 432 -7.12 -15.88 -7.74
C ARG A 432 -7.65 -17.14 -7.06
N VAL A 433 -8.54 -17.01 -6.06
CA VAL A 433 -9.10 -18.18 -5.37
C VAL A 433 -9.91 -19.07 -6.32
N ILE A 434 -10.69 -18.48 -7.23
CA ILE A 434 -11.41 -19.23 -8.28
C ILE A 434 -10.42 -20.05 -9.12
N HIS A 435 -9.33 -19.40 -9.58
CA HIS A 435 -8.29 -20.07 -10.37
C HIS A 435 -7.57 -21.16 -9.59
N GLU A 436 -7.17 -20.89 -8.35
CA GLU A 436 -6.50 -21.87 -7.48
C GLU A 436 -7.38 -23.11 -7.26
N SER A 437 -8.69 -22.93 -7.01
CA SER A 437 -9.64 -24.01 -6.87
C SER A 437 -9.77 -24.83 -8.16
N TYR A 438 -9.81 -24.16 -9.32
CA TYR A 438 -9.78 -24.83 -10.63
C TYR A 438 -8.51 -25.68 -10.80
N VAL A 439 -7.32 -25.13 -10.51
CA VAL A 439 -6.05 -25.85 -10.64
C VAL A 439 -6.01 -27.07 -9.72
N VAL A 440 -6.44 -26.92 -8.47
CA VAL A 440 -6.48 -28.01 -7.49
C VAL A 440 -7.43 -29.12 -7.96
N ALA A 441 -8.65 -28.78 -8.41
CA ALA A 441 -9.61 -29.75 -8.92
C ALA A 441 -9.05 -30.52 -10.13
N ARG A 442 -8.50 -29.82 -11.12
CA ARG A 442 -7.94 -30.43 -12.34
C ARG A 442 -6.76 -31.35 -12.07
N ARG A 443 -5.85 -30.94 -11.18
CA ARG A 443 -4.71 -31.77 -10.77
C ARG A 443 -5.15 -33.03 -10.02
N ARG A 444 -6.20 -32.95 -9.18
CA ARG A 444 -6.79 -34.13 -8.51
C ARG A 444 -7.37 -35.13 -9.50
N HIS A 445 -7.92 -34.66 -10.61
CA HIS A 445 -8.37 -35.51 -11.73
C HIS A 445 -7.22 -36.01 -12.62
N GLY A 446 -5.97 -35.78 -12.25
CA GLY A 446 -4.79 -36.33 -12.94
C GLY A 446 -4.29 -35.49 -14.11
N GLU A 447 -4.87 -34.31 -14.37
CA GLU A 447 -4.39 -33.41 -15.42
C GLU A 447 -3.03 -32.80 -15.05
N ARG A 448 -2.12 -32.71 -16.02
CA ARG A 448 -0.74 -32.20 -15.85
C ARG A 448 -0.54 -30.86 -16.56
N PRO A 449 0.34 -29.97 -16.04
CA PRO A 449 0.58 -28.64 -16.60
C PRO A 449 0.89 -28.59 -18.11
N GLY A 450 1.56 -29.61 -18.65
CA GLY A 450 1.96 -29.64 -20.06
C GLY A 450 0.81 -29.77 -21.08
N GLY A 451 -0.39 -30.18 -20.66
CA GLY A 451 -1.55 -30.35 -21.55
C GLY A 451 -2.57 -29.21 -21.51
N ASN A 452 -2.45 -28.29 -20.55
CA ASN A 452 -3.43 -27.23 -20.33
C ASN A 452 -2.73 -25.96 -19.82
N PRO A 453 -2.68 -24.87 -20.60
CA PRO A 453 -1.96 -23.64 -20.24
C PRO A 453 -2.57 -22.92 -19.02
N ALA A 454 -3.75 -23.33 -18.56
CA ALA A 454 -4.35 -22.83 -17.33
C ALA A 454 -3.83 -23.54 -16.06
N LEU A 455 -3.05 -24.63 -16.16
CA LEU A 455 -2.58 -25.39 -14.98
C LEU A 455 -1.25 -24.88 -14.39
N VAL A 456 -1.11 -23.56 -14.40
CA VAL A 456 0.03 -22.79 -13.89
C VAL A 456 -0.38 -21.92 -12.69
N PRO A 457 0.57 -21.46 -11.86
CA PRO A 457 0.32 -20.47 -10.82
C PRO A 457 -0.35 -19.20 -11.38
N TRP A 458 -1.05 -18.45 -10.52
CA TRP A 458 -1.76 -17.22 -10.92
C TRP A 458 -0.85 -16.20 -11.60
N GLU A 459 0.39 -16.05 -11.12
CA GLU A 459 1.39 -15.13 -11.64
C GLU A 459 1.81 -15.44 -13.08
N GLU A 460 1.77 -16.72 -13.47
CA GLU A 460 2.13 -17.21 -14.80
C GLU A 460 0.90 -17.34 -15.73
N LEU A 461 -0.30 -17.12 -15.20
CA LEU A 461 -1.54 -17.29 -15.95
C LEU A 461 -1.67 -16.22 -17.06
N PRO A 462 -2.01 -16.62 -18.31
CA PRO A 462 -2.26 -15.68 -19.39
C PRO A 462 -3.26 -14.58 -18.99
N GLU A 463 -2.99 -13.34 -19.40
CA GLU A 463 -3.79 -12.17 -19.02
C GLU A 463 -5.26 -12.31 -19.44
N SER A 464 -5.55 -12.99 -20.55
CA SER A 464 -6.93 -13.29 -20.98
C SER A 464 -7.68 -14.14 -19.95
N LEU A 465 -7.03 -15.15 -19.37
CA LEU A 465 -7.62 -16.00 -18.34
C LEU A 465 -7.68 -15.28 -16.98
N ARG A 466 -6.69 -14.47 -16.62
CA ARG A 466 -6.77 -13.61 -15.42
C ARG A 466 -7.95 -12.63 -15.54
N ARG A 467 -8.12 -11.99 -16.69
CA ARG A 467 -9.26 -11.11 -16.97
C ARG A 467 -10.60 -11.84 -16.86
N ALA A 468 -10.70 -13.07 -17.37
CA ALA A 468 -11.92 -13.88 -17.26
C ALA A 468 -12.27 -14.20 -15.79
N ASN A 469 -11.29 -14.62 -14.98
CA ASN A 469 -11.49 -14.87 -13.55
C ASN A 469 -11.91 -13.59 -12.79
N ARG A 470 -11.31 -12.43 -13.11
CA ARG A 470 -11.73 -11.12 -12.55
C ARG A 470 -13.15 -10.75 -12.93
N ALA A 471 -13.54 -11.01 -14.18
CA ALA A 471 -14.90 -10.74 -14.65
C ALA A 471 -15.93 -11.58 -13.90
N GLN A 472 -15.64 -12.87 -13.68
CA GLN A 472 -16.47 -13.77 -12.87
C GLN A 472 -16.56 -13.28 -11.42
N ALA A 473 -15.41 -13.01 -10.78
CA ALA A 473 -15.34 -12.52 -9.40
C ALA A 473 -16.12 -11.23 -9.18
N LYS A 474 -16.03 -10.28 -10.13
CA LYS A 474 -16.74 -9.00 -10.09
C LYS A 474 -18.26 -9.17 -10.12
N ASP A 475 -18.75 -10.23 -10.74
CA ASP A 475 -20.19 -10.44 -10.95
C ASP A 475 -20.88 -11.18 -9.79
N ILE A 476 -20.10 -11.79 -8.88
CA ILE A 476 -20.62 -12.52 -7.70
C ILE A 476 -21.59 -11.66 -6.90
N GLY A 477 -21.24 -10.41 -6.59
CA GLY A 477 -22.08 -9.53 -5.78
C GLY A 477 -23.43 -9.16 -6.43
N ARG A 478 -23.50 -9.08 -7.76
CA ARG A 478 -24.77 -8.87 -8.48
C ARG A 478 -25.63 -10.12 -8.43
N LYS A 479 -25.04 -11.28 -8.74
CA LYS A 479 -25.71 -12.58 -8.74
C LYS A 479 -26.31 -12.96 -7.39
N LEU A 480 -25.57 -12.78 -6.29
CA LEU A 480 -26.09 -13.06 -4.96
C LEU A 480 -27.29 -12.15 -4.63
N ARG A 481 -27.26 -10.87 -5.04
CA ARG A 481 -28.40 -9.97 -4.83
C ARG A 481 -29.64 -10.37 -5.61
N GLU A 482 -29.50 -10.93 -6.82
CA GLU A 482 -30.65 -11.47 -7.56
C GLU A 482 -31.36 -12.59 -6.81
N LEU A 483 -30.64 -13.32 -5.97
CA LEU A 483 -31.22 -14.32 -5.09
C LEU A 483 -31.67 -13.75 -3.73
N GLY A 484 -31.48 -12.46 -3.43
CA GLY A 484 -31.70 -11.95 -2.07
C GLY A 484 -30.65 -12.45 -1.06
N CYS A 485 -29.47 -12.82 -1.54
CA CYS A 485 -28.32 -13.24 -0.76
C CYS A 485 -27.24 -12.13 -0.73
N ALA A 486 -26.35 -12.21 0.25
CA ALA A 486 -25.19 -11.35 0.35
C ALA A 486 -23.94 -12.13 0.80
N LEU A 487 -22.78 -11.57 0.48
CA LEU A 487 -21.48 -12.12 0.91
C LEU A 487 -21.14 -11.60 2.30
N SER A 488 -20.90 -12.47 3.27
CA SER A 488 -20.53 -12.09 4.65
C SER A 488 -19.22 -12.74 5.07
N PRO A 489 -18.31 -12.06 5.81
CA PRO A 489 -17.14 -12.72 6.39
C PRO A 489 -17.52 -13.83 7.37
N ARG A 490 -16.72 -14.89 7.44
CA ARG A 490 -16.92 -16.02 8.36
C ARG A 490 -16.43 -15.72 9.79
N VAL A 491 -17.12 -14.83 10.50
CA VAL A 491 -16.88 -14.54 11.93
C VAL A 491 -17.71 -15.51 12.80
N GLY A 492 -17.08 -16.49 13.45
CA GLY A 492 -17.76 -17.41 14.37
C GLY A 492 -18.94 -18.20 13.77
N PRO A 493 -19.60 -19.05 14.58
CA PRO A 493 -20.71 -19.88 14.12
C PRO A 493 -21.82 -19.00 13.53
N GLY A 494 -22.40 -19.42 12.41
CA GLY A 494 -23.51 -18.70 11.80
C GLY A 494 -23.99 -19.40 10.53
N ASP A 495 -25.27 -19.19 10.23
CA ASP A 495 -25.97 -19.93 9.18
C ASP A 495 -25.44 -19.55 7.80
N GLU A 496 -24.92 -20.55 7.11
CA GLU A 496 -24.52 -20.44 5.71
C GLU A 496 -25.69 -20.89 4.84
N HIS A 497 -26.08 -20.02 3.92
CA HIS A 497 -27.13 -20.33 2.95
C HIS A 497 -26.61 -21.36 1.95
N ALA A 498 -27.15 -22.58 2.03
CA ALA A 498 -26.93 -23.61 1.03
C ALA A 498 -27.75 -23.26 -0.22
N LEU A 499 -27.08 -23.14 -1.36
CA LEU A 499 -27.77 -22.87 -2.63
C LEU A 499 -28.61 -24.09 -3.02
N GLU A 500 -29.89 -23.87 -3.30
CA GLU A 500 -30.80 -24.92 -3.77
C GLU A 500 -30.69 -25.09 -5.29
N GLU A 501 -31.09 -26.25 -5.85
CA GLU A 501 -31.01 -26.51 -7.30
C GLU A 501 -31.64 -25.42 -8.19
N PRO A 502 -32.82 -24.84 -7.85
CA PRO A 502 -33.37 -23.72 -8.63
C PRO A 502 -32.49 -22.46 -8.62
N GLU A 503 -31.80 -22.20 -7.50
CA GLU A 503 -30.87 -21.10 -7.38
C GLU A 503 -29.58 -21.38 -8.15
N ILE A 504 -29.12 -22.64 -8.14
CA ILE A 504 -27.96 -23.10 -8.90
C ILE A 504 -28.19 -22.92 -10.41
N GLU A 505 -29.33 -23.40 -10.93
CA GLU A 505 -29.75 -23.23 -12.32
C GLU A 505 -29.76 -21.73 -12.68
N ARG A 506 -30.39 -20.90 -11.83
CA ARG A 506 -30.49 -19.46 -12.08
C ARG A 506 -29.10 -18.79 -12.17
N LEU A 507 -28.20 -19.11 -11.25
CA LEU A 507 -26.84 -18.56 -11.24
C LEU A 507 -26.01 -19.05 -12.42
N ALA A 508 -26.21 -20.28 -12.87
CA ALA A 508 -25.53 -20.86 -14.02
C ALA A 508 -25.97 -20.18 -15.32
N ILE A 509 -27.28 -19.92 -15.49
CA ILE A 509 -27.82 -19.12 -16.60
C ILE A 509 -27.19 -17.73 -16.61
N LEU A 510 -27.13 -17.05 -15.46
CA LEU A 510 -26.55 -15.70 -15.36
C LEU A 510 -25.05 -15.68 -15.69
N GLU A 511 -24.29 -16.72 -15.29
CA GLU A 511 -22.88 -16.85 -15.66
C GLU A 511 -22.70 -17.08 -17.14
N HIS A 512 -23.51 -17.96 -17.73
CA HIS A 512 -23.47 -18.24 -19.16
C HIS A 512 -23.78 -16.99 -19.99
N GLN A 513 -24.82 -16.25 -19.62
CA GLN A 513 -25.18 -14.99 -20.28
C GLN A 513 -24.06 -13.95 -20.20
N ARG A 514 -23.43 -13.80 -19.02
CA ARG A 514 -22.28 -12.90 -18.82
C ARG A 514 -21.11 -13.31 -19.71
N TRP A 515 -20.74 -14.59 -19.70
CA TRP A 515 -19.65 -15.13 -20.50
C TRP A 515 -19.91 -14.98 -22.00
N LEU A 516 -21.13 -15.31 -22.46
CA LEU A 516 -21.54 -15.19 -23.86
C LEU A 516 -21.44 -13.74 -24.35
N ALA A 517 -21.92 -12.77 -23.56
CA ALA A 517 -21.79 -11.35 -23.90
C ALA A 517 -20.33 -10.90 -24.02
N GLU A 518 -19.45 -11.38 -23.14
CA GLU A 518 -18.01 -11.07 -23.18
C GLU A 518 -17.31 -11.69 -24.41
N GLN A 519 -17.63 -12.94 -24.75
CA GLN A 519 -17.05 -13.61 -25.92
C GLN A 519 -17.51 -12.96 -27.23
N VAL A 520 -18.80 -12.65 -27.36
CA VAL A 520 -19.35 -11.95 -28.53
C VAL A 520 -18.71 -10.57 -28.69
N ALA A 521 -18.60 -9.79 -27.61
CA ALA A 521 -17.92 -8.49 -27.64
C ALA A 521 -16.42 -8.61 -28.00
N SER A 522 -15.81 -9.76 -27.73
CA SER A 522 -14.42 -10.08 -28.09
C SER A 522 -14.29 -10.68 -29.50
N GLY A 523 -15.39 -10.74 -30.27
CA GLY A 523 -15.43 -11.19 -31.66
C GLY A 523 -15.49 -12.70 -31.86
N TRP A 524 -15.79 -13.47 -30.82
CA TRP A 524 -16.00 -14.92 -30.96
C TRP A 524 -17.33 -15.23 -31.63
N ARG A 525 -17.37 -16.36 -32.34
CA ARG A 525 -18.54 -16.84 -33.08
C ARG A 525 -18.84 -18.30 -32.78
N TYR A 526 -20.10 -18.67 -32.91
CA TYR A 526 -20.51 -20.06 -32.79
C TYR A 526 -19.86 -20.95 -33.85
N ALA A 527 -19.37 -22.13 -33.43
CA ALA A 527 -19.11 -23.26 -34.31
C ALA A 527 -19.18 -24.58 -33.50
N PRO A 528 -19.49 -25.73 -34.14
CA PRO A 528 -19.58 -27.03 -33.44
C PRO A 528 -18.30 -27.48 -32.73
N HIS A 529 -17.13 -26.97 -33.16
CA HIS A 529 -15.82 -27.28 -32.60
C HIS A 529 -15.10 -26.00 -32.19
N ARG A 530 -14.34 -26.07 -31.09
CA ARG A 530 -13.55 -24.94 -30.57
C ARG A 530 -12.31 -24.72 -31.44
N ASP A 531 -12.07 -23.48 -31.83
CA ASP A 531 -10.89 -23.03 -32.57
C ASP A 531 -10.50 -21.64 -32.04
N ASP A 532 -9.45 -21.57 -31.23
CA ASP A 532 -9.05 -20.34 -30.56
C ASP A 532 -8.41 -19.32 -31.52
N GLU A 533 -7.76 -19.78 -32.60
CA GLU A 533 -7.15 -18.90 -33.61
C GLU A 533 -8.23 -18.17 -34.42
N ARG A 534 -9.30 -18.88 -34.78
CA ARG A 534 -10.45 -18.32 -35.52
C ARG A 534 -11.53 -17.74 -34.61
N ARG A 535 -11.34 -17.81 -33.29
CA ARG A 535 -12.29 -17.40 -32.25
C ARG A 535 -13.65 -18.06 -32.40
N LEU A 536 -13.66 -19.39 -32.52
CA LEU A 536 -14.86 -20.21 -32.63
C LEU A 536 -15.08 -21.02 -31.35
N HIS A 537 -16.31 -21.04 -30.83
CA HIS A 537 -16.63 -21.80 -29.61
C HIS A 537 -18.04 -22.43 -29.65
N PRO A 538 -18.19 -23.71 -29.25
CA PRO A 538 -19.47 -24.43 -29.32
C PRO A 538 -20.51 -23.96 -28.30
N ALA A 539 -20.07 -23.33 -27.22
CA ALA A 539 -20.97 -22.79 -26.19
C ALA A 539 -21.59 -21.42 -26.55
N LEU A 540 -21.33 -20.85 -27.74
CA LEU A 540 -21.91 -19.56 -28.13
C LEU A 540 -23.35 -19.69 -28.65
N SER A 541 -24.22 -20.27 -27.83
CA SER A 541 -25.63 -20.52 -28.09
C SER A 541 -26.49 -20.10 -26.89
N PRO A 542 -27.81 -19.90 -27.08
CA PRO A 542 -28.77 -19.76 -25.98
C PRO A 542 -28.67 -20.91 -24.97
N TRP A 543 -29.10 -20.67 -23.73
CA TRP A 543 -28.98 -21.66 -22.65
C TRP A 543 -29.79 -22.94 -22.94
N GLU A 544 -30.95 -22.77 -23.57
CA GLU A 544 -31.87 -23.83 -23.93
C GLU A 544 -31.26 -24.79 -24.98
N ASP A 545 -30.38 -24.25 -25.84
CA ASP A 545 -29.73 -24.97 -26.94
C ASP A 545 -28.35 -25.52 -26.57
N LEU A 546 -27.85 -25.25 -25.36
CA LEU A 546 -26.57 -25.78 -24.89
C LEU A 546 -26.67 -27.29 -24.72
N ARG A 547 -25.59 -27.98 -25.10
CA ARG A 547 -25.43 -29.39 -24.77
C ARG A 547 -25.39 -29.58 -23.26
N GLU A 548 -25.91 -30.72 -22.82
CA GLU A 548 -25.99 -31.06 -21.39
C GLU A 548 -24.63 -31.03 -20.69
N ASP A 549 -23.56 -31.51 -21.34
CA ASP A 549 -22.21 -31.51 -20.78
C ASP A 549 -21.65 -30.10 -20.55
N LEU A 550 -22.12 -29.10 -21.30
CA LEU A 550 -21.73 -27.70 -21.14
C LEU A 550 -22.58 -26.99 -20.08
N ARG A 551 -23.88 -27.35 -19.97
CA ARG A 551 -24.73 -26.88 -18.87
C ARG A 551 -24.22 -27.38 -17.54
N GLU A 552 -23.91 -28.67 -17.44
CA GLU A 552 -23.45 -29.26 -16.19
C GLU A 552 -22.14 -28.65 -15.69
N ARG A 553 -21.22 -28.26 -16.57
CA ARG A 553 -20.00 -27.51 -16.17
C ARG A 553 -20.31 -26.16 -15.52
N ASN A 554 -21.38 -25.48 -15.96
CA ASN A 554 -21.81 -24.25 -15.32
C ASN A 554 -22.46 -24.53 -13.95
N HIS A 555 -23.23 -25.61 -13.83
CA HIS A 555 -23.79 -26.04 -12.54
C HIS A 555 -22.70 -26.42 -11.55
N GLU A 556 -21.72 -27.25 -11.94
CA GLU A 556 -20.56 -27.60 -11.13
C GLU A 556 -19.82 -26.35 -10.62
N ALA A 557 -19.57 -25.37 -11.51
CA ALA A 557 -18.91 -24.12 -11.11
C ALA A 557 -19.71 -23.31 -10.08
N VAL A 558 -21.06 -23.35 -10.15
CA VAL A 558 -21.92 -22.71 -9.17
C VAL A 558 -22.00 -23.51 -7.86
N ARG A 559 -22.03 -24.84 -7.91
CA ARG A 559 -22.01 -25.71 -6.72
C ARG A 559 -20.70 -25.56 -5.93
N GLU A 560 -19.59 -25.28 -6.60
CA GLU A 560 -18.29 -25.00 -5.97
C GLU A 560 -18.18 -23.56 -5.40
N LEU A 561 -19.08 -22.64 -5.77
CA LEU A 561 -19.00 -21.23 -5.36
C LEU A 561 -18.94 -21.05 -3.82
N PRO A 562 -19.74 -21.73 -2.99
CA PRO A 562 -19.64 -21.61 -1.53
C PRO A 562 -18.26 -22.02 -1.00
N VAL A 563 -17.65 -23.07 -1.56
CA VAL A 563 -16.32 -23.54 -1.16
C VAL A 563 -15.24 -22.52 -1.55
N ILE A 564 -15.32 -21.96 -2.76
CA ILE A 564 -14.43 -20.88 -3.22
C ILE A 564 -14.54 -19.65 -2.32
N LEU A 565 -15.76 -19.26 -1.95
CA LEU A 565 -15.99 -18.13 -1.05
C LEU A 565 -15.46 -18.42 0.36
N ALA A 566 -15.64 -19.65 0.88
CA ALA A 566 -15.08 -20.09 2.16
C ALA A 566 -13.55 -20.03 2.16
N ASP A 567 -12.91 -20.44 1.07
CA ASP A 567 -11.47 -20.33 0.89
C ASP A 567 -10.98 -18.89 0.86
N ALA A 568 -11.82 -17.94 0.45
CA ALA A 568 -11.53 -16.51 0.52
C ALA A 568 -11.87 -15.88 1.88
N GLY A 569 -12.52 -16.59 2.79
CA GLY A 569 -12.90 -16.13 4.13
C GLY A 569 -14.36 -15.68 4.28
N PHE A 570 -15.21 -16.03 3.32
CA PHE A 570 -16.60 -15.60 3.23
C PHE A 570 -17.60 -16.76 3.25
N ARG A 571 -18.86 -16.43 3.52
CA ARG A 571 -20.03 -17.30 3.40
C ARG A 571 -21.16 -16.54 2.70
N ILE A 572 -22.07 -17.30 2.10
CA ILE A 572 -23.31 -16.75 1.55
C ILE A 572 -24.33 -16.70 2.69
N VAL A 573 -25.01 -15.56 2.84
CA VAL A 573 -26.10 -15.39 3.81
C VAL A 573 -27.35 -14.88 3.12
N ARG A 574 -28.52 -15.34 3.55
CA ARG A 574 -29.80 -14.79 3.09
C ARG A 574 -30.04 -13.43 3.76
N VAL A 575 -30.45 -12.43 2.99
CA VAL A 575 -30.88 -11.14 3.52
C VAL A 575 -32.40 -11.14 3.49
N GLY A 576 -33.03 -11.15 4.67
CA GLY A 576 -34.47 -11.04 4.78
C GLY A 576 -34.95 -9.77 4.07
N HIS A 577 -35.91 -9.90 3.16
CA HIS A 577 -36.69 -8.75 2.72
C HIS A 577 -37.66 -8.47 3.86
N ALA A 578 -37.47 -7.33 4.55
CA ALA A 578 -38.50 -6.79 5.44
C ALA A 578 -39.66 -6.26 4.61
#